data_AF-A0A6P8EZG5-F1
#
_entry.id   AF-A0A6P8EZG5-F1
#
_cell.length_a   1.000
_cell.length_b   1.000
_cell.length_c   1.000
_cell.angle_alpha   90.00
_cell.angle_beta   90.00
_cell.angle_gamma   90.00
#
_symmetry.space_group_name_H-M   'P 1'
#
loop_
_entity.id
_entity.type
_entity.pdbx_description
1 polymer ?
#
loop_
_entity_poly.entity_id
_entity_poly.type
_entity_poly.pdbx_seq_one_letter_code
_entity_poly.pdbx_strand_id
1 'polypeptide(L)'
;MLFNRQAASAKWYDRRDAVFVEFCVEDSKDLQLKFEPSQINFSCLGGTDNAKHQNEIKLFEAIEPNDSKHKRTDRSVLCCLRKSQAGKSWPRLTKDKAKLTWLSVDFNNWKDWEDDSDEEFSNYDRFSEMMGNMGGEDDLPDGEPADDEDTADSDDEKMPDLE
;
A
#
# COMPACT_ATOMS: atom_id res chain seq x y z
N MET A 1 -9.10 -28.36 -14.12
CA MET A 1 -8.04 -28.15 -13.11
C MET A 1 -8.63 -27.32 -11.98
N LEU A 2 -8.67 -27.85 -10.76
CA LEU A 2 -9.09 -27.09 -9.59
C LEU A 2 -7.94 -26.17 -9.21
N PHE A 3 -8.05 -24.86 -9.48
CA PHE A 3 -7.11 -23.89 -8.92
C PHE A 3 -7.31 -23.87 -7.41
N ASN A 4 -6.41 -24.54 -6.67
CA ASN A 4 -6.38 -24.50 -5.21
C ASN A 4 -6.19 -23.04 -4.79
N ARG A 5 -7.15 -22.51 -4.01
CA ARG A 5 -7.00 -21.22 -3.35
C ARG A 5 -6.18 -21.43 -2.07
N GLN A 6 -5.14 -20.65 -1.88
CA GLN A 6 -4.30 -20.71 -0.68
C GLN A 6 -4.26 -19.35 0.03
N ALA A 7 -4.02 -19.35 1.33
CA ALA A 7 -3.75 -18.11 2.05
C ALA A 7 -2.33 -17.64 1.73
N ALA A 8 -2.15 -16.35 1.45
CA ALA A 8 -0.82 -15.75 1.51
C ALA A 8 -0.31 -15.77 2.95
N SER A 9 1.00 -16.00 3.13
CA SER A 9 1.62 -15.71 4.41
C SER A 9 1.55 -14.20 4.66
N ALA A 10 1.35 -13.83 5.92
CA ALA A 10 1.22 -12.45 6.31
C ALA A 10 1.93 -12.16 7.64
N LYS A 11 2.43 -10.94 7.74
CA LYS A 11 3.01 -10.39 8.95
C LYS A 11 2.27 -9.13 9.35
N TRP A 12 2.18 -8.84 10.64
CA TRP A 12 1.53 -7.63 11.11
C TRP A 12 2.24 -7.02 12.31
N TYR A 13 2.07 -5.72 12.48
CA TYR A 13 2.56 -4.99 13.65
C TYR A 13 1.67 -3.79 13.97
N ASP A 14 1.73 -3.35 15.21
CA ASP A 14 0.91 -2.26 15.71
C ASP A 14 1.67 -0.93 15.86
N ARG A 15 0.94 0.18 15.74
CA ARG A 15 1.36 1.55 16.05
C ARG A 15 0.23 2.32 16.70
N ARG A 16 0.54 3.50 17.24
CA ARG A 16 -0.43 4.35 17.95
C ARG A 16 -1.73 4.55 17.17
N ASP A 17 -1.64 4.93 15.90
CA ASP A 17 -2.81 5.33 15.08
C ASP A 17 -3.17 4.34 13.97
N ALA A 18 -2.32 3.34 13.73
CA ALA A 18 -2.50 2.42 12.61
C ALA A 18 -1.99 1.02 12.92
N VAL A 19 -2.58 0.03 12.25
CA VAL A 19 -2.10 -1.35 12.22
C VAL A 19 -1.59 -1.64 10.83
N PHE A 20 -0.45 -2.32 10.72
CA PHE A 20 0.13 -2.69 9.44
C PHE A 20 0.01 -4.19 9.20
N VAL A 21 -0.34 -4.58 7.98
CA VAL A 21 -0.43 -5.98 7.56
C VAL A 21 0.26 -6.12 6.20
N GLU A 22 1.31 -6.93 6.15
CA GLU A 22 2.03 -7.24 4.93
C GLU A 22 1.65 -8.64 4.44
N PHE A 23 1.08 -8.73 3.24
CA PHE A 23 0.87 -10.00 2.54
C PHE A 23 2.10 -10.31 1.68
N CYS A 24 2.80 -11.40 1.97
CA CYS A 24 4.03 -11.79 1.30
C CYS A 24 3.71 -12.57 0.01
N VAL A 25 3.30 -11.86 -1.03
CA VAL A 25 3.07 -12.42 -2.37
C VAL A 25 3.97 -11.71 -3.37
N GLU A 26 4.93 -12.45 -3.93
CA GLU A 26 5.82 -11.96 -4.98
C GLU A 26 5.09 -11.86 -6.32
N ASP A 27 5.46 -10.86 -7.12
CA ASP A 27 4.92 -10.58 -8.45
C ASP A 27 3.38 -10.55 -8.50
N SER A 28 2.78 -9.98 -7.46
CA SER A 28 1.33 -9.98 -7.29
C SER A 28 0.60 -9.24 -8.42
N LYS A 29 -0.45 -9.86 -8.98
CA LYS A 29 -1.32 -9.33 -10.05
C LYS A 29 -2.79 -9.46 -9.66
N ASP A 30 -3.67 -8.74 -10.35
CA ASP A 30 -5.12 -8.73 -10.09
C ASP A 30 -5.45 -8.51 -8.60
N LEU A 31 -4.74 -7.56 -7.97
CA LEU A 31 -4.90 -7.26 -6.56
C LEU A 31 -6.32 -6.74 -6.29
N GLN A 32 -7.01 -7.42 -5.40
CA GLN A 32 -8.29 -7.01 -4.84
C GLN A 32 -8.13 -6.90 -3.33
N LEU A 33 -8.31 -5.69 -2.81
CA LEU A 33 -8.21 -5.41 -1.39
C LEU A 33 -9.42 -4.58 -0.96
N LYS A 34 -10.18 -5.12 -0.02
CA LYS A 34 -11.35 -4.45 0.54
C LYS A 34 -11.16 -4.22 2.02
N PHE A 35 -11.25 -2.96 2.41
CA PHE A 35 -11.30 -2.54 3.81
C PHE A 35 -12.77 -2.38 4.24
N GLU A 36 -13.10 -2.98 5.37
CA GLU A 36 -14.37 -2.81 6.06
C GLU A 36 -14.07 -2.49 7.54
N PRO A 37 -14.99 -1.86 8.28
CA PRO A 37 -14.69 -1.41 9.64
C PRO A 37 -14.15 -2.52 10.55
N SER A 38 -14.63 -3.75 10.42
CA SER A 38 -14.21 -4.89 11.24
C SER A 38 -13.56 -6.03 10.47
N GLN A 39 -13.21 -5.83 9.19
CA GLN A 39 -12.69 -6.92 8.35
C GLN A 39 -11.83 -6.40 7.21
N ILE A 40 -10.80 -7.16 6.85
CA ILE A 40 -10.08 -6.99 5.58
C ILE A 40 -10.16 -8.25 4.74
N ASN A 41 -10.39 -8.06 3.45
CA ASN A 41 -10.41 -9.12 2.45
C ASN A 41 -9.34 -8.83 1.41
N PHE A 42 -8.38 -9.75 1.28
CA PHE A 42 -7.28 -9.68 0.33
C PHE A 42 -7.39 -10.84 -0.65
N SER A 43 -7.21 -10.58 -1.94
CA SER A 43 -6.94 -11.62 -2.92
C SER A 43 -6.10 -11.10 -4.07
N CYS A 44 -5.27 -11.96 -4.65
CA CYS A 44 -4.48 -11.65 -5.84
C CYS A 44 -4.08 -12.95 -6.54
N LEU A 45 -3.46 -12.80 -7.71
CA LEU A 45 -2.62 -13.82 -8.32
C LEU A 45 -1.16 -13.57 -7.89
N GLY A 46 -0.38 -14.63 -7.71
CA GLY A 46 1.05 -14.54 -7.39
C GLY A 46 1.89 -15.42 -8.30
N GLY A 47 3.16 -15.05 -8.48
CA GLY A 47 4.15 -15.82 -9.23
C GLY A 47 3.85 -15.99 -10.73
N THR A 48 4.67 -16.81 -11.39
CA THR A 48 4.54 -17.10 -12.83
C THR A 48 3.43 -18.11 -13.13
N ASP A 49 2.98 -18.88 -12.14
CA ASP A 49 1.91 -19.87 -12.24
C ASP A 49 0.52 -19.29 -11.98
N ASN A 50 0.42 -18.00 -11.67
CA ASN A 50 -0.82 -17.30 -11.32
C ASN A 50 -1.57 -18.01 -10.18
N ALA A 51 -0.84 -18.44 -9.15
CA ALA A 51 -1.42 -19.04 -7.95
C ALA A 51 -2.43 -18.08 -7.29
N LYS A 52 -3.62 -18.57 -6.96
CA LYS A 52 -4.67 -17.76 -6.34
C LYS A 52 -4.46 -17.65 -4.84
N HIS A 53 -4.20 -16.43 -4.37
CA HIS A 53 -4.10 -16.11 -2.96
C HIS A 53 -5.38 -15.45 -2.44
N GLN A 54 -5.86 -15.86 -1.27
CA GLN A 54 -7.01 -15.24 -0.62
C GLN A 54 -6.88 -15.30 0.91
N ASN A 55 -7.08 -14.17 1.56
CA ASN A 55 -7.04 -14.02 3.00
C ASN A 55 -8.25 -13.21 3.48
N GLU A 56 -8.85 -13.66 4.57
CA GLU A 56 -9.89 -12.94 5.30
C GLU A 56 -9.41 -12.75 6.75
N ILE A 57 -9.50 -11.52 7.26
CA ILE A 57 -9.15 -11.20 8.64
C ILE A 57 -10.30 -10.41 9.26
N LYS A 58 -10.97 -11.00 10.25
CA LYS A 58 -11.88 -10.29 11.15
C LYS A 58 -11.03 -9.58 12.19
N LEU A 59 -11.07 -8.25 12.19
CA LEU A 59 -10.17 -7.41 12.98
C LEU A 59 -10.53 -7.39 14.47
N PHE A 60 -9.52 -7.22 15.31
CA PHE A 60 -9.68 -7.12 16.77
C PHE A 60 -10.59 -5.96 17.17
N GLU A 61 -10.37 -4.80 16.57
CA GLU A 61 -11.16 -3.58 16.74
C GLU A 61 -11.42 -2.92 15.39
N ALA A 62 -12.21 -1.85 15.40
CA ALA A 62 -12.59 -1.17 14.17
C ALA A 62 -11.44 -0.32 13.57
N ILE A 63 -11.49 -0.19 12.25
CA ILE A 63 -10.63 0.69 11.44
C ILE A 63 -11.51 1.70 10.69
N GLU A 64 -10.91 2.78 10.21
CA GLU A 64 -11.50 3.70 9.25
C GLU A 64 -11.20 3.23 7.82
N PRO A 65 -12.16 2.66 7.07
CA PRO A 65 -11.88 2.04 5.79
C PRO A 65 -11.41 3.03 4.72
N ASN A 66 -11.99 4.23 4.71
CA ASN A 66 -11.68 5.27 3.73
C ASN A 66 -10.27 5.86 3.92
N ASP A 67 -9.78 5.81 5.16
CA ASP A 67 -8.43 6.25 5.51
C ASP A 67 -7.42 5.10 5.48
N SER A 68 -7.86 3.87 5.25
CA SER A 68 -6.96 2.72 5.13
C SER A 68 -6.43 2.58 3.71
N LYS A 69 -5.13 2.27 3.60
CA LYS A 69 -4.37 2.36 2.35
C LYS A 69 -3.54 1.11 2.14
N HIS A 70 -3.05 0.89 0.93
CA HIS A 70 -2.08 -0.16 0.66
C HIS A 70 -1.03 0.28 -0.36
N LYS A 71 0.12 -0.39 -0.32
CA LYS A 71 1.21 -0.25 -1.27
C LYS A 71 1.59 -1.63 -1.80
N ARG A 72 1.48 -1.84 -3.11
CA ARG A 72 1.99 -3.03 -3.80
C ARG A 72 3.46 -2.80 -4.17
N THR A 73 4.29 -3.81 -3.95
CA THR A 73 5.63 -3.92 -4.54
C THR A 73 5.74 -5.27 -5.23
N ASP A 74 6.87 -5.54 -5.88
CA ASP A 74 7.12 -6.87 -6.47
C ASP A 74 7.33 -7.96 -5.43
N ARG A 75 7.53 -7.61 -4.15
CA ARG A 75 7.79 -8.58 -3.07
C ARG A 75 6.58 -8.84 -2.18
N SER A 76 5.72 -7.84 -2.01
CA SER A 76 4.63 -7.89 -1.04
C SER A 76 3.60 -6.79 -1.27
N VAL A 77 2.47 -6.93 -0.58
CA VAL A 77 1.44 -5.90 -0.46
C VAL A 77 1.35 -5.46 1.00
N LEU A 78 1.78 -4.24 1.28
CA LEU A 78 1.73 -3.64 2.61
C LEU A 78 0.44 -2.83 2.78
N CYS A 79 -0.39 -3.19 3.74
CA CYS A 79 -1.59 -2.48 4.13
C CYS A 79 -1.31 -1.61 5.36
N CYS A 80 -1.79 -0.38 5.35
CA CYS A 80 -1.84 0.53 6.49
C CYS A 80 -3.30 0.75 6.87
N LEU A 81 -3.73 0.20 8.00
CA LEU A 81 -5.10 0.26 8.49
C LEU A 81 -5.20 1.39 9.52
N ARG A 82 -5.94 2.46 9.21
CA ARG A 82 -6.18 3.56 10.15
C ARG A 82 -7.09 3.05 11.27
N LYS A 83 -6.64 3.07 12.52
CA LYS A 83 -7.52 2.68 13.65
C LYS A 83 -8.65 3.69 13.80
N SER A 84 -9.86 3.21 14.09
CA SER A 84 -10.96 4.11 14.46
C SER A 84 -10.75 4.75 15.83
N GLN A 85 -9.96 4.10 16.69
CA GLN A 85 -9.53 4.62 17.99
C GLN A 85 -8.01 4.64 18.07
N ALA A 86 -7.43 5.83 17.86
CA ALA A 86 -6.01 6.11 18.09
C ALA A 86 -5.60 5.84 19.55
N GLY A 87 -4.35 5.46 19.77
CA GLY A 87 -3.78 5.24 21.10
C GLY A 87 -4.25 3.96 21.80
N LYS A 88 -5.03 3.11 21.14
CA LYS A 88 -5.45 1.80 21.68
C LYS A 88 -4.54 0.69 21.16
N SER A 89 -3.82 0.02 22.05
CA SER A 89 -2.98 -1.13 21.69
C SER A 89 -3.79 -2.35 21.25
N TRP A 90 -3.32 -2.99 20.18
CA TRP A 90 -3.89 -4.23 19.65
C TRP A 90 -3.05 -5.41 20.11
N PRO A 91 -3.49 -6.21 21.09
CA PRO A 91 -2.75 -7.39 21.55
C PRO A 91 -2.76 -8.54 20.52
N ARG A 92 -3.60 -8.43 19.49
CA ARG A 92 -3.71 -9.34 18.34
C ARG A 92 -4.37 -8.60 17.19
N LEU A 93 -4.12 -9.04 15.95
CA LEU A 93 -4.81 -8.51 14.77
C LEU A 93 -6.27 -8.97 14.68
N THR A 94 -6.57 -10.19 15.14
CA THR A 94 -7.85 -10.85 14.91
C THR A 94 -8.85 -10.68 16.06
N LYS A 95 -10.14 -10.62 15.75
CA LYS A 95 -11.23 -10.65 16.75
C LYS A 95 -11.14 -11.89 17.61
N ASP A 96 -11.09 -13.04 16.95
CA ASP A 96 -11.03 -14.35 17.59
C ASP A 96 -9.61 -14.67 18.06
N LYS A 97 -9.50 -15.46 19.13
CA LYS A 97 -8.22 -15.95 19.67
C LYS A 97 -7.65 -17.13 18.88
N ALA A 98 -8.42 -17.67 17.93
CA ALA A 98 -7.97 -18.77 17.09
C ALA A 98 -6.78 -18.31 16.24
N LYS A 99 -5.69 -19.08 16.29
CA LYS A 99 -4.47 -18.78 15.55
C LYS A 99 -4.66 -19.10 14.07
N LEU A 100 -4.44 -18.11 13.20
CA LEU A 100 -4.33 -18.32 11.76
C LEU A 100 -2.91 -18.80 11.45
N THR A 101 -2.77 -19.96 10.80
CA THR A 101 -1.46 -20.59 10.55
C THR A 101 -0.56 -19.77 9.61
N TRP A 102 -1.17 -18.91 8.80
CA TRP A 102 -0.49 -18.07 7.82
C TRP A 102 -0.18 -16.64 8.34
N LEU A 103 -0.66 -16.27 9.53
CA LEU A 103 -0.46 -14.94 10.11
C LEU A 103 0.56 -14.98 11.26
N SER A 104 1.52 -14.06 11.24
CA SER A 104 2.56 -13.95 12.27
C SER A 104 2.84 -12.49 12.64
N VAL A 105 3.47 -12.26 13.80
CA VAL A 105 3.90 -10.91 14.21
C VAL A 105 5.16 -10.54 13.43
N ASP A 106 5.24 -9.30 12.95
CA ASP A 106 6.46 -8.74 12.37
C ASP A 106 7.36 -8.18 13.48
N PHE A 107 8.25 -9.02 14.00
CA PHE A 107 9.20 -8.61 15.04
C PHE A 107 10.24 -7.60 14.57
N ASN A 108 10.48 -7.47 13.25
CA ASN A 108 11.44 -6.48 12.75
C ASN A 108 10.87 -5.05 12.87
N ASN A 109 9.56 -4.92 12.69
CA ASN A 109 8.85 -3.65 12.80
C ASN A 109 8.12 -3.47 14.13
N TRP A 110 8.04 -4.48 15.00
CA TRP A 110 7.35 -4.34 16.29
C TRP A 110 8.03 -3.28 17.17
N LYS A 111 7.21 -2.46 17.84
CA LYS A 111 7.66 -1.46 18.81
C LYS A 111 6.66 -1.38 19.95
N ASP A 112 7.16 -1.17 21.16
CA ASP A 112 6.33 -0.83 22.32
C ASP A 112 6.12 0.68 22.36
N TRP A 113 5.11 1.14 21.64
CA TRP A 113 4.85 2.58 21.41
C TRP A 113 4.03 3.23 22.54
N GLU A 114 3.53 2.45 23.51
CA GLU A 114 2.73 2.99 24.62
C GLU A 114 3.57 3.84 25.58
N ASP A 115 4.87 3.53 25.71
CA ASP A 115 5.83 4.23 26.60
C ASP A 115 6.64 5.32 25.86
N ASP A 116 6.56 5.37 24.52
CA ASP A 116 7.26 6.37 23.70
C ASP A 116 6.45 7.67 23.62
N SER A 117 6.98 8.73 24.24
CA SER A 117 6.42 10.09 24.23
C SER A 117 6.74 10.89 22.96
N ASP A 118 7.63 10.39 22.11
CA ASP A 118 8.38 11.19 21.13
C ASP A 118 7.96 11.01 19.65
N GLU A 119 6.86 10.31 19.35
CA GLU A 119 6.34 10.24 17.98
C GLU A 119 5.55 11.52 17.63
N GLU A 120 6.25 12.62 17.35
CA GLU A 120 5.68 13.89 16.84
C GLU A 120 5.06 13.75 15.44
N PHE A 121 5.37 12.66 14.71
CA PHE A 121 4.76 12.33 13.42
C PHE A 121 4.16 10.92 13.46
N SER A 122 2.86 10.81 13.22
CA SER A 122 2.18 9.52 13.17
C SER A 122 2.74 8.66 12.04
N ASN A 123 3.03 7.39 12.31
CA ASN A 123 3.47 6.45 11.26
C ASN A 123 2.49 6.35 10.09
N TYR A 124 1.21 6.64 10.34
CA TYR A 124 0.20 6.76 9.30
C TYR A 124 0.47 7.93 8.36
N ASP A 125 0.87 9.08 8.89
CA ASP A 125 1.13 10.29 8.11
C ASP A 125 2.34 10.06 7.20
N ARG A 126 3.41 9.48 7.74
CA ARG A 126 4.59 9.08 6.95
C ARG A 126 4.25 8.09 5.83
N PHE A 127 3.39 7.10 6.11
CA PHE A 127 2.92 6.18 5.06
C PHE A 127 2.11 6.92 3.99
N SER A 128 1.28 7.87 4.41
CA SER A 128 0.46 8.69 3.51
C SER A 128 1.31 9.60 2.62
N GLU A 129 2.34 10.24 3.16
CA GLU A 129 3.30 11.03 2.39
C GLU A 129 4.04 10.19 1.34
N MET A 130 4.47 8.98 1.72
CA MET A 130 5.14 8.07 0.78
C MET A 130 4.21 7.67 -0.38
N MET A 131 2.90 7.55 -0.14
CA MET A 131 1.91 7.27 -1.17
C MET A 131 1.61 8.50 -2.05
N GLY A 132 1.60 9.71 -1.46
CA GLY A 132 1.37 10.96 -2.20
C GLY A 132 2.48 11.30 -3.18
N ASN A 133 3.73 10.93 -2.87
CA ASN A 133 4.89 11.23 -3.72
C ASN A 133 5.09 10.25 -4.89
N MET A 134 4.27 9.20 -5.02
CA MET A 134 4.42 8.17 -6.08
C MET A 134 3.39 8.30 -7.22
N GLY A 135 2.52 9.33 -7.23
CA GLY A 135 1.43 9.48 -8.19
C GLY A 135 1.69 10.42 -9.38
N GLY A 136 2.94 10.60 -9.83
CA GLY A 136 3.32 11.70 -10.71
C GLY A 136 3.80 11.40 -12.13
N GLU A 137 3.98 10.14 -12.57
CA GLU A 137 4.81 9.89 -13.78
C GLU A 137 4.31 8.82 -14.78
N ASP A 138 3.08 8.30 -14.68
CA ASP A 138 2.56 7.34 -15.67
C ASP A 138 1.11 7.67 -16.07
N ASP A 139 0.94 8.60 -17.01
CA ASP A 139 -0.12 8.62 -18.05
C ASP A 139 -0.20 10.02 -18.69
N LEU A 140 0.64 10.28 -19.69
CA LEU A 140 0.22 11.16 -20.78
C LEU A 140 0.23 10.33 -22.07
N PRO A 141 -0.94 10.07 -22.67
CA PRO A 141 -1.04 9.31 -23.90
C PRO A 141 -0.40 10.08 -25.05
N ASP A 142 0.38 9.33 -25.82
CA ASP A 142 0.81 9.62 -27.19
C ASP A 142 -0.36 10.24 -27.99
N GLY A 143 -0.22 11.53 -28.30
CA GLY A 143 -1.24 12.36 -28.94
C GLY A 143 -0.57 13.27 -29.96
N GLU A 144 -0.66 12.82 -31.20
CA GLU A 144 -0.29 13.38 -32.51
C GLU A 144 0.03 14.89 -32.64
N PRO A 145 0.93 15.26 -33.58
CA PRO A 145 1.36 16.64 -33.78
C PRO A 145 0.22 17.47 -34.38
N ALA A 146 -0.13 18.57 -33.71
CA ALA A 146 -0.98 19.59 -34.31
C ALA A 146 -0.13 20.45 -35.25
N ASP A 147 -0.33 20.25 -36.56
CA ASP A 147 -0.12 21.29 -37.57
C ASP A 147 -0.99 22.49 -37.20
N ASP A 148 -0.36 23.64 -36.96
CA ASP A 148 -0.95 24.93 -37.27
C ASP A 148 0.18 25.88 -37.68
N GLU A 149 0.33 26.02 -38.99
CA GLU A 149 0.97 27.16 -39.63
C GLU A 149 0.17 28.43 -39.27
N ASP A 150 0.80 29.42 -38.65
CA ASP A 150 0.86 30.76 -39.24
C ASP A 150 1.68 31.76 -38.40
N THR A 151 2.80 32.17 -39.01
CA THR A 151 3.34 33.53 -39.12
C THR A 151 3.57 34.41 -37.87
N ALA A 152 4.85 34.64 -37.57
CA ALA A 152 5.36 35.99 -37.32
C ALA A 152 6.84 36.06 -37.71
N ASP A 153 7.08 36.78 -38.80
CA ASP A 153 8.36 37.22 -39.34
C ASP A 153 9.07 38.19 -38.37
N SER A 154 10.39 38.35 -38.52
CA SER A 154 11.28 39.33 -37.86
C SER A 154 11.95 38.90 -36.53
N ASP A 155 13.22 38.48 -36.55
CA ASP A 155 14.37 39.40 -36.63
C ASP A 155 15.70 38.62 -36.78
N ASP A 156 16.57 39.18 -37.60
CA ASP A 156 17.85 38.68 -38.07
C ASP A 156 18.95 39.11 -37.09
N GLU A 157 19.55 38.21 -36.30
CA GLU A 157 20.93 38.41 -35.83
C GLU A 157 21.74 37.09 -35.81
N LYS A 158 22.76 37.11 -36.67
CA LYS A 158 23.74 36.07 -36.98
C LYS A 158 24.63 35.73 -35.76
N MET A 159 24.63 34.46 -35.38
CA MET A 159 25.55 33.90 -34.38
C MET A 159 27.02 34.08 -34.82
N PRO A 160 27.94 34.52 -33.93
CA PRO A 160 29.37 34.42 -34.16
C PRO A 160 29.88 33.01 -33.84
N ASP A 161 30.70 32.44 -34.73
CA ASP A 161 31.48 31.22 -34.45
C ASP A 161 32.55 31.51 -33.40
N LEU A 162 32.64 30.64 -32.40
CA LEU A 162 33.72 30.59 -31.40
C LEU A 162 34.82 29.64 -31.91
N GLU A 163 36.04 30.17 -32.03
CA GLU A 163 37.28 29.40 -32.28
C GLU A 163 37.59 28.37 -31.18
#